data_AF-A0A415EIR6-F1
#
_entry.id   AF-A0A415EIR6-F1
#
_cell.length_a   1.000
_cell.length_b   1.000
_cell.length_c   1.000
_cell.angle_alpha   90.00
_cell.angle_beta   90.00
_cell.angle_gamma   90.00
#
_symmetry.space_group_name_H-M   'P 1'
#
loop_
_entity.id
_entity.type
_entity.pdbx_description
1 polymer ?
#
loop_
_entity_poly.entity_id
_entity_poly.type
_entity_poly.pdbx_seq_one_letter_code
_entity_poly.pdbx_strand_id
1 'polypeptide(L)'
;MLCFFCLFCLLPLPKAQAAMISEKQEIEMGQKVAQQQEAQYGLYQNDEVQARVDRIGQSLVKYSDRKNLTYTFKVLNTQDVNALSCPGGFIYVYKGLLDFMTSDDELAAVIGHEIGHVEKRHTVHQLEKQMALSFLSILAGAAAGDPGAGIALATTASQALMAGYSRADEREADQEGFRMCNEAGYNPYGIYVTMAKLDDMSKEMGNPGYGLFSSHPEPEVRMAKALQWVKPLHIGAAVTVNAEGSATVSQNGWSYTITETAGYDKPAYRVYLMAGALYLSQKRGLDESHFLTMDGDNWSDVYYEDIRILRVYPQDNQQDGRPGELARQIAGKLQDWARAVKGTAPAGAAASAAADQTPAAGQSVTRTAAPAPSQTTTKKSAASLMPRAFAPALAAGKELQHA
;
A
#
# COMPACT_ATOMS: atom_id res chain seq x y z
N MET A 1 -29.40 -39.91 51.31
CA MET A 1 -28.30 -38.95 51.04
C MET A 1 -27.30 -39.65 50.12
N LEU A 2 -27.40 -39.45 48.81
CA LEU A 2 -26.40 -39.93 47.86
C LEU A 2 -25.89 -38.71 47.08
N CYS A 3 -24.60 -38.48 47.22
CA CYS A 3 -23.83 -37.39 46.64
C CYS A 3 -23.56 -37.71 45.16
N PHE A 4 -24.00 -36.87 44.22
CA PHE A 4 -23.59 -36.96 42.81
C PHE A 4 -22.60 -35.82 42.53
N PHE A 5 -21.33 -36.20 42.44
CA PHE A 5 -20.21 -35.34 42.04
C PHE A 5 -20.32 -35.11 40.52
N CYS A 6 -20.72 -33.91 40.09
CA CYS A 6 -20.61 -33.52 38.68
C CYS A 6 -19.16 -33.13 38.38
N LEU A 7 -18.41 -34.09 37.82
CA LEU A 7 -17.09 -33.85 37.23
C LEU A 7 -17.29 -33.14 35.87
N PHE A 8 -17.26 -31.81 35.88
CA PHE A 8 -17.14 -31.02 34.65
C PHE A 8 -15.76 -31.26 34.05
N CYS A 9 -15.70 -32.06 32.99
CA CYS A 9 -14.48 -32.22 32.19
C CYS A 9 -14.14 -30.89 31.52
N LEU A 10 -13.06 -30.27 31.98
CA LEU A 10 -12.31 -29.22 31.29
C LEU A 10 -11.64 -29.81 30.06
N LEU A 11 -12.36 -29.91 28.95
CA LEU A 11 -11.74 -30.04 27.63
C LEU A 11 -11.67 -28.64 27.00
N PRO A 12 -10.50 -28.20 26.49
CA PRO A 12 -10.45 -26.97 25.70
C PRO A 12 -11.25 -27.20 24.43
N LEU A 13 -12.43 -26.59 24.35
CA LEU A 13 -13.18 -26.49 23.10
C LEU A 13 -12.25 -25.87 22.05
N PRO A 14 -12.06 -26.48 20.88
CA PRO A 14 -11.39 -25.80 19.78
C PRO A 14 -12.16 -24.50 19.50
N LYS A 15 -11.45 -23.37 19.41
CA LYS A 15 -12.02 -22.09 18.97
C LYS A 15 -12.32 -22.14 17.48
N ALA A 16 -13.22 -23.03 17.06
CA ALA A 16 -13.91 -22.88 15.80
C ALA A 16 -15.07 -21.92 16.06
N GLN A 17 -14.79 -20.61 16.02
CA GLN A 17 -15.85 -19.63 15.82
C GLN A 17 -16.42 -19.96 14.44
N ALA A 18 -17.56 -20.64 14.37
CA ALA A 18 -18.27 -20.78 13.11
C ALA A 18 -18.62 -19.35 12.67
N ALA A 19 -18.00 -18.86 11.59
CA ALA A 19 -18.31 -17.56 11.04
C ALA A 19 -19.81 -17.53 10.72
N MET A 20 -20.53 -16.57 11.29
CA MET A 20 -21.98 -16.43 11.07
C MET A 20 -22.26 -15.94 9.64
N ILE A 21 -21.31 -15.22 9.05
CA ILE A 21 -21.39 -14.74 7.67
C ILE A 21 -20.49 -15.60 6.79
N SER A 22 -21.09 -16.37 5.87
CA SER A 22 -20.36 -17.13 4.86
C SER A 22 -19.62 -16.22 3.88
N GLU A 23 -18.59 -16.73 3.20
CA GLU A 23 -17.88 -15.97 2.17
C GLU A 23 -18.80 -15.52 1.02
N LYS A 24 -19.75 -16.36 0.62
CA LYS A 24 -20.74 -15.97 -0.40
C LYS A 24 -21.55 -14.75 0.05
N GLN A 25 -22.03 -14.74 1.31
CA GLN A 25 -22.76 -13.61 1.88
C GLN A 25 -21.87 -12.37 2.02
N GLU A 26 -20.60 -12.56 2.37
CA GLU A 26 -19.60 -11.49 2.42
C GLU A 26 -19.46 -10.81 1.05
N ILE A 27 -19.30 -11.59 -0.03
CA ILE A 27 -19.16 -11.06 -1.39
C ILE A 27 -20.45 -10.34 -1.85
N GLU A 28 -21.62 -10.94 -1.63
CA GLU A 28 -22.92 -10.34 -1.99
C GLU A 28 -23.15 -9.01 -1.24
N MET A 29 -22.76 -8.94 0.03
CA MET A 29 -22.80 -7.73 0.83
C MET A 29 -21.82 -6.68 0.29
N GLY A 30 -20.59 -7.09 0.00
CA GLY A 30 -19.55 -6.28 -0.62
C GLY A 30 -20.00 -5.60 -1.90
N GLN A 31 -20.63 -6.37 -2.80
CA GLN A 31 -21.18 -5.87 -4.07
C GLN A 31 -22.23 -4.77 -3.86
N LYS A 32 -23.11 -4.92 -2.87
CA LYS A 32 -24.13 -3.90 -2.57
C LYS A 32 -23.52 -2.64 -1.98
N VAL A 33 -22.57 -2.78 -1.06
CA VAL A 33 -21.86 -1.63 -0.48
C VAL A 33 -21.05 -0.91 -1.57
N ALA A 34 -20.33 -1.64 -2.42
CA ALA A 34 -19.62 -1.12 -3.58
C ALA A 34 -20.55 -0.30 -4.50
N GLN A 35 -21.74 -0.83 -4.83
CA GLN A 35 -22.74 -0.10 -5.62
C GLN A 35 -23.21 1.19 -4.94
N GLN A 36 -23.38 1.20 -3.61
CA GLN A 36 -23.73 2.39 -2.85
C GLN A 36 -22.62 3.45 -2.91
N GLN A 37 -21.36 3.05 -2.73
CA GLN A 37 -20.20 3.96 -2.82
C GLN A 37 -20.07 4.56 -4.23
N GLU A 38 -20.22 3.74 -5.27
CA GLU A 38 -20.20 4.21 -6.66
C GLU A 38 -21.37 5.13 -6.99
N ALA A 39 -22.57 4.87 -6.46
CA ALA A 39 -23.72 5.74 -6.63
C ALA A 39 -23.56 7.08 -5.90
N GLN A 40 -22.90 7.07 -4.73
CA GLN A 40 -22.69 8.27 -3.91
C GLN A 40 -21.62 9.19 -4.49
N TYR A 41 -20.47 8.65 -4.88
CA TYR A 41 -19.30 9.44 -5.26
C TYR A 41 -19.03 9.46 -6.77
N GLY A 42 -19.54 8.50 -7.52
CA GLY A 42 -19.17 8.28 -8.91
C GLY A 42 -17.74 7.75 -9.07
N LEU A 43 -17.45 7.19 -10.25
CA LEU A 43 -16.11 6.72 -10.62
C LEU A 43 -15.32 7.83 -11.31
N TYR A 44 -14.06 8.00 -10.92
CA TYR A 44 -13.15 8.94 -11.57
C TYR A 44 -12.76 8.40 -12.96
N GLN A 45 -13.13 9.14 -14.01
CA GLN A 45 -12.96 8.73 -15.41
C GLN A 45 -11.57 9.07 -15.93
N ASN A 46 -10.58 8.24 -15.57
CA ASN A 46 -9.21 8.34 -16.08
C ASN A 46 -8.57 6.95 -16.16
N ASP A 47 -8.40 6.44 -17.38
CA ASP A 47 -7.92 5.09 -17.63
C ASP A 47 -6.48 4.87 -17.13
N GLU A 48 -5.62 5.88 -17.20
CA GLU A 48 -4.23 5.78 -16.75
C GLU A 48 -4.15 5.68 -15.23
N VAL A 49 -4.91 6.52 -14.53
CA VAL A 49 -5.00 6.50 -13.07
C VAL A 49 -5.63 5.19 -12.59
N GLN A 50 -6.69 4.74 -13.25
CA GLN A 50 -7.34 3.47 -12.94
C GLN A 50 -6.39 2.28 -13.17
N ALA A 51 -5.61 2.27 -14.25
CA ALA A 51 -4.61 1.25 -14.53
C ALA A 51 -3.44 1.28 -13.53
N ARG A 52 -3.03 2.47 -13.06
CA ARG A 52 -2.02 2.62 -12.01
C ARG A 52 -2.49 1.99 -10.70
N VAL A 53 -3.70 2.31 -10.24
CA VAL A 53 -4.27 1.78 -8.99
C VAL A 53 -4.46 0.27 -9.09
N ASP A 54 -4.99 -0.23 -10.21
CA ASP A 54 -5.14 -1.68 -10.41
C ASP A 54 -3.78 -2.39 -10.45
N ARG A 55 -2.78 -1.88 -11.18
CA ARG A 55 -1.42 -2.46 -11.20
C ARG A 55 -0.84 -2.59 -9.79
N ILE A 56 -0.98 -1.57 -8.95
CA ILE A 56 -0.48 -1.58 -7.57
C ILE A 56 -1.28 -2.58 -6.73
N GLY A 57 -2.62 -2.55 -6.77
CA GLY A 57 -3.44 -3.48 -6.01
C GLY A 57 -3.19 -4.94 -6.39
N GLN A 58 -3.13 -5.25 -7.69
CA GLN A 58 -2.90 -6.61 -8.18
C GLN A 58 -1.49 -7.11 -7.87
N SER A 59 -0.48 -6.24 -7.73
CA SER A 59 0.86 -6.67 -7.32
C SER A 59 0.87 -7.12 -5.84
N LEU A 60 0.08 -6.48 -4.99
CA LEU A 60 -0.05 -6.78 -3.56
C LEU A 60 -0.90 -8.04 -3.29
N VAL A 61 -2.01 -8.22 -4.02
CA VAL A 61 -2.91 -9.39 -3.87
C VAL A 61 -2.19 -10.72 -4.09
N LYS A 62 -1.10 -10.74 -4.88
CA LYS A 62 -0.21 -11.90 -5.04
C LYS A 62 0.39 -12.40 -3.74
N TYR A 63 0.40 -11.58 -2.68
CA TYR A 63 0.92 -11.93 -1.36
C TYR A 63 -0.13 -11.99 -0.25
N SER A 64 -1.41 -11.73 -0.56
CA SER A 64 -2.51 -11.89 0.40
C SER A 64 -2.86 -13.35 0.68
N ASP A 65 -3.29 -13.69 1.90
CA ASP A 65 -3.67 -15.06 2.25
C ASP A 65 -5.04 -15.47 1.65
N ARG A 66 -5.89 -14.53 1.26
CA ARG A 66 -7.24 -14.79 0.69
C ARG A 66 -7.25 -14.91 -0.83
N LYS A 67 -6.59 -15.95 -1.37
CA LYS A 67 -6.44 -16.18 -2.82
C LYS A 67 -7.74 -16.50 -3.58
N ASN A 68 -8.78 -16.89 -2.86
CA ASN A 68 -10.06 -17.31 -3.42
C ASN A 68 -11.00 -16.13 -3.72
N LEU A 69 -10.67 -14.92 -3.27
CA LEU A 69 -11.43 -13.72 -3.62
C LEU A 69 -10.96 -13.13 -4.95
N THR A 70 -11.91 -12.52 -5.68
CA THR A 70 -11.58 -11.64 -6.79
C THR A 70 -11.46 -10.22 -6.25
N TYR A 71 -10.26 -9.65 -6.32
CA TYR A 71 -10.01 -8.28 -5.88
C TYR A 71 -10.25 -7.29 -7.03
N THR A 72 -11.00 -6.24 -6.74
CA THR A 72 -11.24 -5.13 -7.68
C THR A 72 -10.81 -3.82 -7.05
N PHE A 73 -10.07 -3.01 -7.80
CA PHE A 73 -9.59 -1.70 -7.36
C PHE A 73 -10.22 -0.62 -8.23
N LYS A 74 -10.83 0.39 -7.63
CA LYS A 74 -11.47 1.49 -8.36
C LYS A 74 -11.19 2.84 -7.72
N VAL A 75 -11.30 3.90 -8.52
CA VAL A 75 -11.11 5.28 -8.03
C VAL A 75 -12.44 6.01 -7.92
N LEU A 76 -12.75 6.51 -6.73
CA LEU A 76 -13.94 7.32 -6.48
C LEU A 76 -13.66 8.81 -6.73
N ASN A 77 -14.61 9.49 -7.35
CA ASN A 77 -14.47 10.89 -7.74
C ASN A 77 -14.84 11.86 -6.60
N THR A 78 -14.03 11.86 -5.54
CA THR A 78 -14.13 12.80 -4.42
C THR A 78 -12.76 13.40 -4.07
N GLN A 79 -12.77 14.63 -3.55
CA GLN A 79 -11.56 15.35 -3.11
C GLN A 79 -11.12 14.95 -1.69
N ASP A 80 -11.91 14.15 -0.99
CA ASP A 80 -11.53 13.66 0.34
C ASP A 80 -10.27 12.77 0.25
N VAL A 81 -9.38 12.90 1.23
CA VAL A 81 -8.15 12.10 1.34
C VAL A 81 -8.49 10.81 2.09
N ASN A 82 -8.91 9.78 1.35
CA ASN A 82 -9.31 8.50 1.92
C ASN A 82 -9.12 7.30 0.98
N ALA A 83 -9.23 6.11 1.54
CA ALA A 83 -9.44 4.84 0.85
C ALA A 83 -10.40 3.98 1.69
N LEU A 84 -10.98 2.95 1.10
CA LEU A 84 -11.79 1.99 1.85
C LEU A 84 -11.80 0.62 1.20
N SER A 85 -12.06 -0.38 2.03
CA SER A 85 -12.27 -1.77 1.65
C SER A 85 -13.70 -2.19 1.99
N CYS A 86 -14.49 -2.54 0.98
CA CYS A 86 -15.75 -3.24 1.19
C CYS A 86 -15.47 -4.75 1.38
N PRO A 87 -16.37 -5.47 2.08
CA PRO A 87 -16.28 -6.93 2.20
C PRO A 87 -16.11 -7.63 0.86
N GLY A 88 -15.43 -8.78 0.80
CA GLY A 88 -15.38 -9.60 -0.41
C GLY A 88 -14.48 -9.10 -1.55
N GLY A 89 -13.55 -8.17 -1.29
CA GLY A 89 -12.46 -7.83 -2.23
C GLY A 89 -12.66 -6.57 -3.07
N PHE A 90 -13.57 -5.67 -2.70
CA PHE A 90 -13.74 -4.39 -3.40
C PHE A 90 -12.99 -3.29 -2.67
N ILE A 91 -11.94 -2.74 -3.27
CA ILE A 91 -11.12 -1.68 -2.69
C ILE A 91 -11.31 -0.41 -3.52
N TYR A 92 -11.53 0.71 -2.84
CA TYR A 92 -11.68 2.01 -3.44
C TYR A 92 -10.63 2.98 -2.92
N VAL A 93 -10.04 3.73 -3.85
CA VAL A 93 -9.13 4.83 -3.55
C VAL A 93 -9.80 6.13 -3.95
N TYR A 94 -9.72 7.16 -3.11
CA TYR A 94 -10.32 8.44 -3.43
C TYR A 94 -9.36 9.28 -4.27
N LYS A 95 -9.90 10.04 -5.22
CA LYS A 95 -9.10 10.94 -6.08
C LYS A 95 -8.26 11.92 -5.23
N GLY A 96 -8.80 12.45 -4.14
CA GLY A 96 -8.05 13.31 -3.20
C GLY A 96 -6.83 12.63 -2.57
N LEU A 97 -6.90 11.32 -2.26
CA LEU A 97 -5.74 10.58 -1.77
C LEU A 97 -4.64 10.49 -2.84
N LEU A 98 -5.02 10.30 -4.10
CA LEU A 98 -4.06 10.22 -5.21
C LEU A 98 -3.35 11.55 -5.46
N ASP A 99 -4.01 12.69 -5.23
CA ASP A 99 -3.37 14.00 -5.31
C ASP A 99 -2.41 14.26 -4.15
N PHE A 100 -2.72 13.70 -2.98
CA PHE A 100 -1.95 13.87 -1.75
C PHE A 100 -0.69 12.98 -1.69
N MET A 101 -0.80 11.75 -2.20
CA MET A 101 0.29 10.77 -2.21
C MET A 101 1.16 10.95 -3.45
N THR A 102 2.43 11.28 -3.23
CA THR A 102 3.33 11.66 -4.33
C THR A 102 4.06 10.47 -4.94
N SER A 103 4.08 9.30 -4.28
CA SER A 103 4.70 8.05 -4.75
C SER A 103 3.74 6.88 -4.91
N ASP A 104 4.12 5.92 -5.77
CA ASP A 104 3.47 4.60 -5.83
C ASP A 104 3.70 3.81 -4.54
N ASP A 105 4.80 4.04 -3.81
CA ASP A 105 5.12 3.36 -2.55
C ASP A 105 4.16 3.73 -1.41
N GLU A 106 3.85 5.03 -1.28
CA GLU A 106 2.88 5.52 -0.31
C GLU A 106 1.47 5.01 -0.63
N LEU A 107 1.11 5.02 -1.92
CA LEU A 107 -0.18 4.49 -2.39
C LEU A 107 -0.28 2.98 -2.18
N ALA A 108 0.78 2.23 -2.46
CA ALA A 108 0.86 0.80 -2.17
C ALA A 108 0.70 0.51 -0.68
N ALA A 109 1.27 1.35 0.20
CA ALA A 109 1.09 1.19 1.64
C ALA A 109 -0.38 1.34 2.07
N VAL A 110 -1.12 2.32 1.52
CA VAL A 110 -2.56 2.47 1.79
C VAL A 110 -3.34 1.28 1.23
N ILE A 111 -3.11 0.91 -0.03
CA ILE A 111 -3.84 -0.21 -0.65
C ILE A 111 -3.53 -1.53 0.08
N GLY A 112 -2.28 -1.75 0.49
CA GLY A 112 -1.87 -2.92 1.27
C GLY A 112 -2.58 -2.99 2.62
N HIS A 113 -2.73 -1.85 3.30
CA HIS A 113 -3.52 -1.75 4.52
C HIS A 113 -5.00 -2.14 4.28
N GLU A 114 -5.63 -1.61 3.22
CA GLU A 114 -7.00 -1.98 2.85
C GLU A 114 -7.16 -3.46 2.48
N ILE A 115 -6.19 -4.04 1.77
CA ILE A 115 -6.16 -5.49 1.50
C ILE A 115 -6.06 -6.26 2.82
N GLY A 116 -5.28 -5.78 3.79
CA GLY A 116 -5.18 -6.35 5.14
C GLY A 116 -6.53 -6.45 5.85
N HIS A 117 -7.39 -5.43 5.75
CA HIS A 117 -8.75 -5.49 6.30
C HIS A 117 -9.61 -6.58 5.65
N VAL A 118 -9.53 -6.73 4.32
CA VAL A 118 -10.24 -7.78 3.59
C VAL A 118 -9.69 -9.18 3.94
N GLU A 119 -8.37 -9.31 4.00
CA GLU A 119 -7.67 -10.55 4.32
C GLU A 119 -8.08 -11.08 5.69
N LYS A 120 -8.14 -10.20 6.70
CA LYS A 120 -8.50 -10.55 8.08
C LYS A 120 -9.99 -10.45 8.37
N ARG A 121 -10.80 -10.15 7.35
CA ARG A 121 -12.27 -10.07 7.45
C ARG A 121 -12.73 -9.09 8.53
N HIS A 122 -12.02 -7.98 8.73
CA HIS A 122 -12.28 -7.05 9.84
C HIS A 122 -13.72 -6.50 9.82
N THR A 123 -14.23 -6.09 8.65
CA THR A 123 -15.62 -5.61 8.51
C THR A 123 -16.63 -6.70 8.88
N VAL A 124 -16.38 -7.95 8.46
CA VAL A 124 -17.25 -9.09 8.78
C VAL A 124 -17.24 -9.36 10.28
N HIS A 125 -16.07 -9.40 10.91
CA HIS A 125 -15.98 -9.61 12.36
C HIS A 125 -16.65 -8.48 13.14
N GLN A 126 -16.55 -7.24 12.67
CA GLN A 126 -17.26 -6.11 13.27
C GLN A 126 -18.78 -6.26 13.14
N LEU A 127 -19.27 -6.67 11.97
CA LEU A 127 -20.68 -6.95 11.74
C LEU A 127 -21.18 -8.11 12.59
N GLU A 128 -20.44 -9.20 12.68
CA GLU A 128 -20.81 -10.34 13.54
C GLU A 128 -20.88 -9.93 15.01
N LYS A 129 -19.96 -9.07 15.49
CA LYS A 129 -20.01 -8.50 16.83
C LYS A 129 -21.26 -7.62 17.01
N GLN A 130 -21.56 -6.74 16.07
CA GLN A 130 -22.77 -5.90 16.10
C GLN A 130 -24.04 -6.75 16.08
N MET A 131 -24.12 -7.75 15.19
CA MET A 131 -25.23 -8.69 15.09
C MET A 131 -25.38 -9.54 16.35
N ALA A 132 -24.29 -9.95 16.98
CA ALA A 132 -24.31 -10.70 18.25
C ALA A 132 -24.82 -9.83 19.41
N LEU A 133 -24.40 -8.56 19.47
CA LEU A 133 -24.95 -7.57 20.39
C LEU A 133 -26.43 -7.31 20.10
N SER A 134 -26.80 -7.26 18.82
CA SER A 134 -28.19 -7.20 18.38
C SER A 134 -28.92 -8.54 18.50
N PHE A 135 -28.27 -9.67 18.79
CA PHE A 135 -28.93 -10.96 19.00
C PHE A 135 -29.59 -11.02 20.39
N LEU A 136 -29.14 -10.18 21.33
CA LEU A 136 -29.94 -9.78 22.50
C LEU A 136 -31.24 -9.06 22.09
N SER A 137 -31.29 -8.46 20.89
CA SER A 137 -32.44 -7.74 20.33
C SER A 137 -33.24 -8.56 19.28
N ILE A 138 -32.61 -9.54 18.60
CA ILE A 138 -33.09 -10.27 17.41
C ILE A 138 -33.63 -11.68 17.74
N LEU A 139 -33.65 -12.11 19.01
CA LEU A 139 -34.63 -13.14 19.44
C LEU A 139 -36.10 -12.75 19.09
N ALA A 140 -36.33 -11.52 18.59
CA ALA A 140 -37.59 -11.04 18.05
C ALA A 140 -37.81 -11.22 16.52
N GLY A 141 -36.84 -11.61 15.66
CA GLY A 141 -36.99 -11.37 14.20
C GLY A 141 -36.58 -12.43 13.15
N ALA A 142 -35.74 -13.42 13.44
CA ALA A 142 -34.99 -14.13 12.39
C ALA A 142 -35.62 -15.39 11.74
N ALA A 143 -36.95 -15.57 11.73
CA ALA A 143 -37.57 -16.80 11.19
C ALA A 143 -38.08 -16.72 9.72
N ALA A 144 -37.96 -15.60 9.01
CA ALA A 144 -38.88 -15.32 7.89
C ALA A 144 -38.32 -15.27 6.44
N GLY A 145 -37.01 -15.40 6.17
CA GLY A 145 -36.51 -15.50 4.78
C GLY A 145 -36.84 -14.32 3.85
N ASP A 146 -36.89 -13.10 4.40
CA ASP A 146 -37.33 -11.88 3.69
C ASP A 146 -36.25 -11.33 2.72
N PRO A 147 -36.58 -11.05 1.44
CA PRO A 147 -35.73 -10.33 0.48
C PRO A 147 -35.15 -9.00 0.99
N GLY A 148 -35.81 -8.33 1.95
CA GLY A 148 -35.34 -7.11 2.60
C GLY A 148 -34.10 -7.30 3.50
N ALA A 149 -33.84 -8.52 3.95
CA ALA A 149 -32.73 -8.82 4.87
C ALA A 149 -31.36 -8.49 4.26
N GLY A 150 -31.20 -8.72 2.95
CA GLY A 150 -29.96 -8.41 2.24
C GLY A 150 -29.70 -6.91 2.04
N ILE A 151 -30.74 -6.06 2.09
CA ILE A 151 -30.59 -4.60 2.06
C ILE A 151 -30.23 -4.11 3.47
N ALA A 152 -30.91 -4.63 4.50
CA ALA A 152 -30.61 -4.30 5.88
C ALA A 152 -29.14 -4.61 6.24
N LEU A 153 -28.64 -5.79 5.86
CA LEU A 153 -27.24 -6.18 6.08
C LEU A 153 -26.24 -5.27 5.35
N ALA A 154 -26.52 -4.87 4.11
CA ALA A 154 -25.66 -3.94 3.37
C ALA A 154 -25.64 -2.55 4.02
N THR A 155 -26.78 -2.07 4.50
CA THR A 155 -26.85 -0.80 5.26
C THR A 155 -26.04 -0.88 6.55
N THR A 156 -26.15 -1.98 7.31
CA THR A 156 -25.34 -2.19 8.53
C THR A 156 -23.85 -2.31 8.19
N ALA A 157 -23.49 -2.96 7.09
CA ALA A 157 -22.11 -3.03 6.60
C ALA A 157 -21.53 -1.65 6.26
N SER A 158 -22.30 -0.82 5.55
CA SER A 158 -21.90 0.55 5.29
C SER A 158 -21.74 1.36 6.57
N GLN A 159 -22.59 1.15 7.58
CA GLN A 159 -22.45 1.79 8.89
C GLN A 159 -21.23 1.29 9.66
N ALA A 160 -20.91 -0.01 9.58
CA ALA A 160 -19.71 -0.58 10.20
C ALA A 160 -18.44 0.01 9.60
N LEU A 161 -18.37 0.14 8.26
CA LEU A 161 -17.26 0.84 7.59
C LEU A 161 -17.10 2.29 8.08
N MET A 162 -18.21 3.02 8.22
CA MET A 162 -18.17 4.40 8.75
C MET A 162 -17.81 4.46 10.25
N ALA A 163 -18.06 3.40 11.01
CA ALA A 163 -17.76 3.36 12.45
C ALA A 163 -16.26 3.19 12.75
N GLY A 164 -15.44 2.86 11.74
CA GLY A 164 -14.01 2.61 11.89
C GLY A 164 -13.70 1.27 12.54
N TYR A 165 -12.43 0.84 12.49
CA TYR A 165 -12.01 -0.46 13.02
C TYR A 165 -11.43 -0.37 14.43
N SER A 166 -11.28 -1.52 15.11
CA SER A 166 -10.64 -1.54 16.42
C SER A 166 -9.13 -1.32 16.30
N ARG A 167 -8.49 -0.84 17.36
CA ARG A 167 -7.02 -0.66 17.41
C ARG A 167 -6.25 -1.95 17.13
N ALA A 168 -6.83 -3.12 17.44
CA ALA A 168 -6.21 -4.41 17.14
C ALA A 168 -6.27 -4.70 15.63
N ASP A 169 -7.45 -4.48 15.02
CA ASP A 169 -7.68 -4.65 13.58
C ASP A 169 -6.74 -3.73 12.77
N GLU A 170 -6.59 -2.46 13.17
CA GLU A 170 -5.67 -1.50 12.53
C GLU A 170 -4.23 -2.00 12.50
N ARG A 171 -3.75 -2.50 13.64
CA ARG A 171 -2.37 -2.99 13.78
C ARG A 171 -2.14 -4.27 13.00
N GLU A 172 -3.16 -5.12 12.87
CA GLU A 172 -3.10 -6.34 12.06
C GLU A 172 -3.11 -5.99 10.56
N ALA A 173 -3.97 -5.07 10.13
CA ALA A 173 -4.01 -4.57 8.77
C ALA A 173 -2.69 -3.89 8.36
N ASP A 174 -2.09 -3.09 9.24
CA ASP A 174 -0.76 -2.52 9.03
C ASP A 174 0.33 -3.57 8.85
N GLN A 175 0.29 -4.62 9.68
CA GLN A 175 1.29 -5.68 9.66
C GLN A 175 1.23 -6.46 8.34
N GLU A 176 0.02 -6.83 7.90
CA GLU A 176 -0.15 -7.51 6.61
C GLU A 176 0.12 -6.58 5.43
N GLY A 177 -0.30 -5.32 5.51
CA GLY A 177 0.00 -4.30 4.51
C GLY A 177 1.51 -4.12 4.32
N PHE A 178 2.26 -4.00 5.42
CA PHE A 178 3.73 -3.95 5.38
C PHE A 178 4.34 -5.21 4.76
N ARG A 179 3.86 -6.40 5.17
CA ARG A 179 4.34 -7.68 4.63
C ARG A 179 4.12 -7.74 3.11
N MET A 180 2.90 -7.48 2.64
CA MET A 180 2.56 -7.51 1.22
C MET A 180 3.37 -6.49 0.42
N CYS A 181 3.54 -5.27 0.92
CA CYS A 181 4.36 -4.25 0.27
C CYS A 181 5.82 -4.68 0.13
N ASN A 182 6.42 -5.21 1.21
CA ASN A 182 7.82 -5.65 1.19
C ASN A 182 8.05 -6.85 0.26
N GLU A 183 7.11 -7.80 0.21
CA GLU A 183 7.17 -8.95 -0.72
C GLU A 183 6.93 -8.53 -2.17
N ALA A 184 6.08 -7.53 -2.40
CA ALA A 184 5.85 -6.94 -3.73
C ALA A 184 6.98 -6.01 -4.20
N GLY A 185 7.96 -5.73 -3.34
CA GLY A 185 9.12 -4.90 -3.68
C GLY A 185 8.86 -3.40 -3.62
N TYR A 186 7.82 -2.96 -2.90
CA TYR A 186 7.61 -1.56 -2.54
C TYR A 186 8.49 -1.14 -1.37
N ASN A 187 8.67 0.17 -1.24
CA ASN A 187 9.52 0.79 -0.23
C ASN A 187 9.09 0.42 1.21
N PRO A 188 9.99 -0.17 2.03
CA PRO A 188 9.66 -0.52 3.42
C PRO A 188 9.25 0.66 4.30
N TYR A 189 9.69 1.88 3.97
CA TYR A 189 9.28 3.08 4.69
C TYR A 189 7.93 3.65 4.24
N GLY A 190 7.32 3.11 3.18
CA GLY A 190 6.06 3.62 2.61
C GLY A 190 4.96 3.75 3.67
N ILE A 191 4.74 2.72 4.47
CA ILE A 191 3.70 2.75 5.53
C ILE A 191 3.98 3.80 6.61
N TYR A 192 5.24 3.96 7.02
CA TYR A 192 5.63 5.00 7.99
C TYR A 192 5.40 6.40 7.41
N VAL A 193 5.84 6.63 6.18
CA VAL A 193 5.75 7.94 5.51
C VAL A 193 4.29 8.32 5.26
N THR A 194 3.47 7.38 4.77
CA THR A 194 2.03 7.58 4.57
C THR A 194 1.35 7.98 5.88
N MET A 195 1.60 7.27 6.97
CA MET A 195 1.02 7.60 8.29
C MET A 195 1.47 8.98 8.78
N ALA A 196 2.77 9.28 8.65
CA ALA A 196 3.32 10.56 9.09
C ALA A 196 2.72 11.73 8.30
N LYS A 197 2.55 11.58 6.98
CA LYS A 197 1.89 12.58 6.13
C LYS A 197 0.46 12.85 6.52
N LEU A 198 -0.31 11.79 6.71
CA LEU A 198 -1.72 11.92 7.09
C LEU A 198 -1.85 12.54 8.50
N ASP A 199 -0.90 12.27 9.42
CA ASP A 199 -0.92 12.76 10.81
C ASP A 199 -0.63 14.26 10.82
N ASP A 200 0.35 14.68 10.01
CA ASP A 200 0.64 16.10 9.81
C ASP A 200 -0.53 16.85 9.15
N MET A 201 -1.16 16.29 8.12
CA MET A 201 -2.36 16.87 7.52
C MET A 201 -3.49 17.04 8.54
N SER A 202 -3.71 16.02 9.38
CA SER A 202 -4.74 16.05 10.42
C SER A 202 -4.48 17.15 11.46
N LYS A 203 -3.23 17.33 11.89
CA LYS A 203 -2.81 18.41 12.78
C LYS A 203 -2.97 19.78 12.14
N GLU A 204 -2.56 19.93 10.88
CA GLU A 204 -2.65 21.19 10.12
C GLU A 204 -4.12 21.64 9.93
N MET A 205 -5.03 20.69 9.74
CA MET A 205 -6.47 20.98 9.63
C MET A 205 -7.18 21.21 10.97
N GLY A 206 -6.49 21.04 12.11
CA GLY A 206 -7.10 21.13 13.44
C GLY A 206 -8.18 20.08 13.69
N ASN A 207 -8.20 19.01 12.90
CA ASN A 207 -9.18 17.93 13.00
C ASN A 207 -8.42 16.59 13.10
N PRO A 208 -8.21 16.09 14.35
CA PRO A 208 -7.53 14.82 14.63
C PRO A 208 -8.14 13.58 13.94
N GLY A 209 -9.33 13.72 13.36
CA GLY A 209 -10.02 12.69 12.58
C GLY A 209 -10.36 13.12 11.15
N TYR A 210 -9.63 14.04 10.51
CA TYR A 210 -9.87 14.29 9.09
C TYR A 210 -9.27 13.17 8.22
N GLY A 211 -10.02 12.71 7.21
CA GLY A 211 -9.57 11.67 6.27
C GLY A 211 -9.46 10.28 6.89
N LEU A 212 -8.43 9.52 6.50
CA LEU A 212 -8.18 8.13 6.93
C LEU A 212 -8.14 7.99 8.47
N PHE A 213 -7.65 8.98 9.22
CA PHE A 213 -7.54 8.87 10.69
C PHE A 213 -8.86 8.96 11.47
N SER A 214 -9.97 9.43 10.88
CA SER A 214 -11.29 9.31 11.53
C SER A 214 -11.74 7.86 11.64
N SER A 215 -11.39 7.05 10.65
CA SER A 215 -11.72 5.62 10.61
C SER A 215 -10.59 4.74 11.18
N HIS A 216 -9.36 5.27 11.30
CA HIS A 216 -8.14 4.49 11.56
C HIS A 216 -7.21 5.11 12.63
N PRO A 217 -7.52 5.07 13.95
CA PRO A 217 -6.81 5.83 15.00
C PRO A 217 -5.34 5.39 15.32
N GLU A 218 -4.67 6.13 16.22
CA GLU A 218 -3.31 5.89 16.78
C GLU A 218 -2.09 6.07 15.86
N PRO A 219 -1.92 7.22 15.18
CA PRO A 219 -0.78 7.44 14.28
C PRO A 219 0.58 7.21 14.93
N GLU A 220 0.82 7.74 16.13
CA GLU A 220 2.14 7.65 16.80
C GLU A 220 2.56 6.21 17.10
N VAL A 221 1.66 5.38 17.64
CA VAL A 221 1.94 3.99 17.99
C VAL A 221 2.16 3.15 16.74
N ARG A 222 1.35 3.38 15.70
CA ARG A 222 1.43 2.65 14.42
C ARG A 222 2.70 3.01 13.65
N MET A 223 3.08 4.29 13.62
CA MET A 223 4.38 4.73 13.07
C MET A 223 5.56 4.08 13.79
N ALA A 224 5.53 4.00 15.12
CA ALA A 224 6.59 3.34 15.88
C ALA A 224 6.69 1.84 15.54
N LYS A 225 5.55 1.16 15.34
CA LYS A 225 5.51 -0.24 14.89
C LYS A 225 6.03 -0.42 13.46
N ALA A 226 5.64 0.45 12.54
CA ALA A 226 6.16 0.44 11.17
C ALA A 226 7.70 0.47 11.16
N LEU A 227 8.30 1.37 11.93
CA LEU A 227 9.76 1.42 12.07
C LEU A 227 10.35 0.18 12.74
N GLN A 228 9.63 -0.50 13.64
CA GLN A 228 10.07 -1.78 14.20
C GLN A 228 10.11 -2.90 13.15
N TRP A 229 9.17 -2.94 12.21
CA TRP A 229 9.17 -3.93 11.12
C TRP A 229 10.25 -3.67 10.07
N VAL A 230 10.70 -2.42 9.93
CA VAL A 230 11.84 -2.08 9.05
C VAL A 230 13.17 -2.56 9.63
N LYS A 231 13.34 -2.59 10.96
CA LYS A 231 14.63 -2.94 11.61
C LYS A 231 15.24 -4.26 11.13
N PRO A 232 14.51 -5.39 11.03
CA PRO A 232 15.06 -6.66 10.55
C PRO A 232 15.50 -6.65 9.08
N LEU A 233 15.15 -5.64 8.30
CA LEU A 233 15.59 -5.51 6.90
C LEU A 233 17.04 -5.01 6.79
N HIS A 234 17.65 -4.54 7.89
CA HIS A 234 19.03 -4.05 7.93
C HIS A 234 19.34 -3.00 6.85
N ILE A 235 18.43 -2.06 6.64
CA ILE A 235 18.61 -0.96 5.68
C ILE A 235 19.88 -0.18 6.05
N GLY A 236 20.86 -0.16 5.14
CA GLY A 236 22.20 0.37 5.41
C GLY A 236 22.29 1.91 5.40
N ALA A 237 21.29 2.59 4.83
CA ALA A 237 21.23 4.04 4.83
C ALA A 237 20.70 4.58 6.17
N ALA A 238 21.44 5.51 6.77
CA ALA A 238 21.03 6.22 7.98
C ALA A 238 20.24 7.48 7.60
N VAL A 239 19.14 7.72 8.32
CA VAL A 239 18.30 8.91 8.18
C VAL A 239 18.48 9.80 9.41
N THR A 240 18.65 11.10 9.19
CA THR A 240 18.71 12.12 10.25
C THR A 240 17.77 13.25 9.90
N VAL A 241 16.87 13.62 10.81
CA VAL A 241 15.98 14.78 10.68
C VAL A 241 16.46 15.84 11.66
N ASN A 242 16.81 17.01 11.15
CA ASN A 242 17.35 18.11 11.94
C ASN A 242 16.23 18.95 12.55
N ALA A 243 16.54 19.69 13.62
CA ALA A 243 15.55 20.46 14.38
C ALA A 243 14.90 21.58 13.56
N GLU A 244 15.64 22.14 12.60
CA GLU A 244 15.16 23.15 11.65
C GLU A 244 14.31 22.59 10.50
N GLY A 245 14.08 21.27 10.45
CA GLY A 245 13.21 20.62 9.47
C GLY A 245 13.92 20.07 8.24
N SER A 246 15.20 20.38 8.04
CA SER A 246 16.02 19.72 7.03
C SER A 246 16.24 18.24 7.38
N ALA A 247 16.47 17.39 6.38
CA ALA A 247 16.69 15.97 6.62
C ALA A 247 17.75 15.41 5.68
N THR A 248 18.53 14.45 6.17
CA THR A 248 19.67 13.86 5.46
C THR A 248 19.57 12.35 5.44
N VAL A 249 19.81 11.77 4.27
CA VAL A 249 20.13 10.34 4.13
C VAL A 249 21.65 10.20 3.93
N SER A 250 22.25 9.19 4.56
CA SER A 250 23.69 8.92 4.43
C SER A 250 24.00 7.44 4.42
N GLN A 251 25.00 7.02 3.64
CA GLN A 251 25.47 5.64 3.56
C GLN A 251 26.90 5.60 3.02
N ASN A 252 27.81 4.90 3.70
CA ASN A 252 29.18 4.66 3.25
C ASN A 252 29.95 5.92 2.79
N GLY A 253 29.86 7.01 3.56
CA GLY A 253 30.52 8.28 3.26
C GLY A 253 29.82 9.15 2.22
N TRP A 254 28.78 8.65 1.56
CA TRP A 254 27.87 9.45 0.74
C TRP A 254 26.72 9.98 1.58
N SER A 255 26.25 11.20 1.29
CA SER A 255 25.05 11.77 1.88
C SER A 255 24.31 12.70 0.93
N TYR A 256 23.03 12.88 1.19
CA TYR A 256 22.19 13.85 0.50
C TYR A 256 21.21 14.48 1.48
N THR A 257 21.17 15.81 1.48
CA THR A 257 20.33 16.62 2.38
C THR A 257 19.26 17.32 1.58
N ILE A 258 18.04 17.27 2.11
CA ILE A 258 16.87 18.00 1.61
C ILE A 258 16.53 19.05 2.65
N THR A 259 16.37 20.30 2.23
CA THR A 259 16.17 21.44 3.14
C THR A 259 14.75 21.98 3.08
N GLU A 260 14.07 21.88 1.93
CA GLU A 260 12.79 22.52 1.68
C GLU A 260 11.64 21.52 1.57
N THR A 261 10.46 21.94 2.03
CA THR A 261 9.20 21.21 1.81
C THR A 261 8.65 21.50 0.42
N ALA A 262 8.09 20.48 -0.22
CA ALA A 262 7.51 20.56 -1.55
C ALA A 262 6.05 20.12 -1.57
N GLY A 263 5.11 21.06 -1.39
CA GLY A 263 3.70 20.72 -1.20
C GLY A 263 3.55 19.81 0.01
N TYR A 264 3.09 18.57 -0.19
CA TYR A 264 2.95 17.55 0.86
C TYR A 264 4.25 16.77 1.17
N ASP A 265 5.31 16.97 0.40
CA ASP A 265 6.59 16.25 0.58
C ASP A 265 7.56 17.03 1.47
N LYS A 266 7.50 16.77 2.78
CA LYS A 266 8.48 17.28 3.76
C LYS A 266 9.85 16.59 3.57
N PRO A 267 10.98 17.26 3.92
CA PRO A 267 12.30 16.66 3.84
C PRO A 267 12.41 15.29 4.49
N ALA A 268 11.84 15.13 5.69
CA ALA A 268 11.85 13.88 6.44
C ALA A 268 11.27 12.69 5.64
N TYR A 269 10.09 12.88 5.03
CA TYR A 269 9.44 11.83 4.23
C TYR A 269 10.30 11.40 3.05
N ARG A 270 10.85 12.38 2.35
CA ARG A 270 11.65 12.18 1.15
C ARG A 270 12.92 11.41 1.46
N VAL A 271 13.61 11.70 2.57
CA VAL A 271 14.84 10.95 2.94
C VAL A 271 14.56 9.53 3.44
N TYR A 272 13.42 9.28 4.09
CA TYR A 272 13.01 7.92 4.45
C TYR A 272 12.68 7.09 3.19
N LEU A 273 11.91 7.65 2.25
CA LEU A 273 11.67 7.00 0.96
C LEU A 273 12.99 6.78 0.21
N MET A 274 13.88 7.78 0.18
CA MET A 274 15.18 7.64 -0.47
C MET A 274 16.01 6.51 0.15
N ALA A 275 16.07 6.40 1.48
CA ALA A 275 16.77 5.32 2.18
C ALA A 275 16.23 3.93 1.81
N GLY A 276 14.91 3.77 1.78
CA GLY A 276 14.29 2.51 1.36
C GLY A 276 14.50 2.20 -0.12
N ALA A 277 14.52 3.22 -0.98
CA ALA A 277 14.77 3.08 -2.40
C ALA A 277 16.21 2.61 -2.67
N LEU A 278 17.21 3.18 -1.99
CA LEU A 278 18.60 2.71 -2.06
C LEU A 278 18.74 1.24 -1.62
N TYR A 279 18.05 0.85 -0.54
CA TYR A 279 18.01 -0.55 -0.09
C TYR A 279 17.41 -1.48 -1.16
N LEU A 280 16.31 -1.08 -1.80
CA LEU A 280 15.70 -1.88 -2.86
C LEU A 280 16.62 -2.00 -4.08
N SER A 281 17.30 -0.92 -4.47
CA SER A 281 18.30 -0.94 -5.55
C SER A 281 19.45 -1.90 -5.23
N GLN A 282 19.94 -1.92 -3.99
CA GLN A 282 20.94 -2.90 -3.53
C GLN A 282 20.42 -4.34 -3.58
N LYS A 283 19.19 -4.57 -3.10
CA LYS A 283 18.54 -5.89 -3.11
C LYS A 283 18.37 -6.46 -4.52
N ARG A 284 18.24 -5.60 -5.55
CA ARG A 284 18.09 -5.98 -6.96
C ARG A 284 19.41 -6.14 -7.73
N GLY A 285 20.56 -6.08 -7.04
CA GLY A 285 21.86 -6.16 -7.69
C GLY A 285 22.25 -4.80 -8.28
N LEU A 286 22.56 -3.86 -7.39
CA LEU A 286 22.90 -2.47 -7.72
C LEU A 286 23.83 -2.35 -8.93
N ASP A 287 23.44 -1.57 -9.93
CA ASP A 287 24.27 -1.20 -11.08
C ASP A 287 24.23 0.31 -11.35
N GLU A 288 25.40 0.95 -11.45
CA GLU A 288 25.48 2.38 -11.69
C GLU A 288 24.85 2.81 -13.03
N SER A 289 24.79 1.94 -14.04
CA SER A 289 24.22 2.29 -15.34
C SER A 289 22.68 2.37 -15.33
N HIS A 290 22.02 1.91 -14.26
CA HIS A 290 20.56 1.83 -14.18
C HIS A 290 19.90 3.10 -13.60
N PHE A 291 20.70 4.08 -13.16
CA PHE A 291 20.16 5.39 -12.75
C PHE A 291 19.73 6.22 -13.95
N LEU A 292 18.50 6.71 -13.92
CA LEU A 292 17.91 7.51 -14.98
C LEU A 292 17.10 8.68 -14.40
N THR A 293 16.91 9.72 -15.21
CA THR A 293 16.10 10.88 -14.84
C THR A 293 14.90 11.01 -15.78
N MET A 294 13.76 11.41 -15.22
CA MET A 294 12.55 11.66 -15.99
C MET A 294 11.98 13.04 -15.62
N ASP A 295 11.95 13.94 -16.60
CA ASP A 295 11.41 15.28 -16.43
C ASP A 295 9.89 15.28 -16.57
N GLY A 296 9.21 15.92 -15.61
CA GLY A 296 7.82 16.33 -15.71
C GLY A 296 7.71 17.84 -15.92
N ASP A 297 6.49 18.37 -15.86
CA ASP A 297 6.24 19.80 -16.12
C ASP A 297 6.94 20.72 -15.11
N ASN A 298 6.90 20.36 -13.83
CA ASN A 298 7.46 21.17 -12.74
C ASN A 298 8.14 20.31 -11.65
N TRP A 299 8.70 19.19 -12.07
CA TRP A 299 9.46 18.26 -11.22
C TRP A 299 10.37 17.42 -12.11
N SER A 300 11.36 16.76 -11.52
CA SER A 300 12.18 15.77 -12.20
C SER A 300 12.47 14.61 -11.25
N ASP A 301 12.18 13.39 -11.68
CA ASP A 301 12.37 12.20 -10.87
C ASP A 301 13.72 11.55 -11.18
N VAL A 302 14.41 11.10 -10.15
CA VAL A 302 15.56 10.20 -10.25
C VAL A 302 15.07 8.79 -9.94
N TYR A 303 15.30 7.87 -10.88
CA TYR A 303 14.94 6.46 -10.77
C TYR A 303 16.18 5.57 -10.76
N TYR A 304 16.04 4.40 -10.13
CA TYR A 304 16.82 3.21 -10.42
C TYR A 304 15.86 2.21 -11.06
N GLU A 305 15.97 1.98 -12.37
CA GLU A 305 14.98 1.21 -13.13
C GLU A 305 13.54 1.76 -12.93
N ASP A 306 12.69 1.03 -12.22
CA ASP A 306 11.31 1.37 -11.85
C ASP A 306 11.17 1.86 -10.40
N ILE A 307 12.25 1.87 -9.60
CA ILE A 307 12.26 2.37 -8.21
C ILE A 307 12.55 3.87 -8.24
N ARG A 308 11.60 4.69 -7.76
CA ARG A 308 11.85 6.12 -7.62
C ARG A 308 12.74 6.39 -6.41
N ILE A 309 13.93 6.94 -6.64
CA ILE A 309 14.86 7.32 -5.59
C ILE A 309 14.44 8.64 -4.96
N LEU A 310 14.15 9.65 -5.80
CA LEU A 310 13.81 10.99 -5.34
C LEU A 310 13.05 11.76 -6.43
N ARG A 311 11.99 12.46 -6.04
CA ARG A 311 11.44 13.56 -6.85
C ARG A 311 12.13 14.86 -6.48
N VAL A 312 12.60 15.59 -7.48
CA VAL A 312 13.20 16.93 -7.37
C VAL A 312 12.19 17.96 -7.81
N TYR A 313 12.08 19.05 -7.06
CA TYR A 313 11.18 20.17 -7.29
C TYR A 313 11.96 21.47 -7.53
N PRO A 314 11.34 22.54 -8.07
CA PRO A 314 12.04 23.79 -8.38
C PRO A 314 12.76 24.40 -7.17
N GLN A 315 12.11 24.40 -6.01
CA GLN A 315 12.68 24.93 -4.75
C GLN A 315 13.90 24.16 -4.23
N ASP A 316 14.10 22.91 -4.67
CA ASP A 316 15.32 22.16 -4.32
C ASP A 316 16.54 22.69 -5.08
N ASN A 317 16.32 23.32 -6.24
CA ASN A 317 17.37 23.92 -7.05
C ASN A 317 17.39 25.44 -6.89
N GLN A 318 18.07 25.90 -5.84
CA GLN A 318 18.19 27.33 -5.53
C GLN A 318 19.00 28.15 -6.56
N GLN A 319 19.65 27.49 -7.54
CA GLN A 319 20.48 28.18 -8.53
C GLN A 319 19.66 28.77 -9.68
N ASP A 320 18.83 27.96 -10.34
CA ASP A 320 18.03 28.40 -11.49
C ASP A 320 16.58 27.89 -11.48
N GLY A 321 16.17 27.17 -10.43
CA GLY A 321 14.82 26.62 -10.27
C GLY A 321 14.47 25.50 -11.25
N ARG A 322 15.41 24.99 -12.05
CA ARG A 322 15.14 23.91 -13.02
C ARG A 322 15.41 22.53 -12.39
N PRO A 323 14.37 21.70 -12.13
CA PRO A 323 14.57 20.43 -11.43
C PRO A 323 15.46 19.43 -12.17
N GLY A 324 15.39 19.41 -13.51
CA GLY A 324 16.05 18.41 -14.35
C GLY A 324 17.58 18.49 -14.36
N GLU A 325 18.19 19.66 -14.15
CA GLU A 325 19.65 19.75 -14.01
C GLU A 325 20.11 19.17 -12.68
N LEU A 326 19.45 19.55 -11.59
CA LEU A 326 19.73 19.01 -10.26
C LEU A 326 19.49 17.50 -10.20
N ALA A 327 18.41 16.99 -10.81
CA ALA A 327 18.14 15.55 -10.89
C ALA A 327 19.26 14.78 -11.58
N ARG A 328 19.81 15.31 -12.70
CA ARG A 328 20.96 14.69 -13.39
C ARG A 328 22.23 14.71 -12.55
N GLN A 329 22.49 15.80 -11.81
CA GLN A 329 23.62 15.87 -10.88
C GLN A 329 23.48 14.85 -9.75
N ILE A 330 22.27 14.68 -9.20
CA ILE A 330 21.96 13.69 -8.16
C ILE A 330 22.16 12.27 -8.72
N ALA A 331 21.64 12.00 -9.93
CA ALA A 331 21.85 10.72 -10.60
C ALA A 331 23.36 10.42 -10.74
N GLY A 332 24.17 11.36 -11.22
CA GLY A 332 25.63 11.19 -11.29
C GLY A 332 26.29 10.86 -9.94
N LYS A 333 25.88 11.55 -8.86
CA LYS A 333 26.36 11.24 -7.50
C LYS A 333 25.94 9.84 -7.03
N LEU A 334 24.75 9.38 -7.41
CA LEU A 334 24.27 8.04 -7.10
C LEU A 334 25.02 6.96 -7.90
N GLN A 335 25.42 7.25 -9.14
CA GLN A 335 26.29 6.37 -9.92
C GLN A 335 27.66 6.20 -9.27
N ASP A 336 28.25 7.30 -8.77
CA ASP A 336 29.51 7.25 -8.02
C ASP A 336 29.38 6.48 -6.70
N TRP A 337 28.28 6.72 -5.96
CA TRP A 337 27.95 5.95 -4.77
C TRP A 337 27.83 4.45 -5.09
N ALA A 338 27.12 4.07 -6.15
CA ALA A 338 26.95 2.68 -6.55
C ALA A 338 28.29 1.99 -6.89
N ARG A 339 29.20 2.69 -7.58
CA ARG A 339 30.56 2.21 -7.82
C ARG A 339 31.34 2.00 -6.53
N ALA A 340 31.24 2.92 -5.57
CA ALA A 340 31.91 2.81 -4.28
C ALA A 340 31.38 1.63 -3.42
N VAL A 341 30.05 1.43 -3.42
CA VAL A 341 29.42 0.29 -2.74
C VAL A 341 29.87 -1.04 -3.37
N LYS A 342 29.94 -1.14 -4.71
CA LYS A 342 30.46 -2.33 -5.39
C LYS A 342 31.95 -2.57 -5.05
N GLY A 343 32.76 -1.51 -5.06
CA GLY A 343 34.20 -1.60 -4.78
C GLY A 343 34.56 -1.95 -3.33
N THR A 344 33.61 -1.84 -2.40
CA THR A 344 33.79 -2.23 -0.99
C THR A 344 33.27 -3.64 -0.68
N ALA A 345 32.64 -4.33 -1.64
CA ALA A 345 32.27 -5.72 -1.48
C ALA A 345 33.55 -6.59 -1.43
N PRO A 346 33.73 -7.47 -0.42
CA PRO A 346 34.90 -8.34 -0.36
C PRO A 346 34.95 -9.21 -1.63
N ALA A 347 36.14 -9.30 -2.24
CA ALA A 347 36.42 -9.97 -3.51
C ALA A 347 36.12 -11.50 -3.56
N GLY A 348 35.34 -12.04 -2.62
CA GLY A 348 35.04 -13.47 -2.48
C GLY A 348 33.56 -13.86 -2.59
N ALA A 349 32.61 -12.93 -2.73
CA ALA A 349 31.18 -13.27 -2.74
C ALA A 349 30.62 -13.71 -4.10
N ALA A 350 31.40 -13.64 -5.18
CA ALA A 350 30.95 -14.00 -6.53
C ALA A 350 31.06 -15.50 -6.87
N ALA A 351 31.41 -16.38 -5.92
CA ALA A 351 31.72 -17.78 -6.21
C ALA A 351 30.78 -18.85 -5.61
N SER A 352 29.70 -18.49 -4.89
CA SER A 352 28.80 -19.51 -4.28
C SER A 352 27.43 -19.68 -4.95
N ALA A 353 27.12 -18.96 -6.03
CA ALA A 353 25.83 -19.09 -6.72
C ALA A 353 25.77 -20.22 -7.77
N ALA A 354 26.81 -21.06 -7.88
CA ALA A 354 26.90 -22.13 -8.88
C ALA A 354 27.29 -23.48 -8.25
N ALA A 355 26.62 -23.90 -7.18
CA ALA A 355 26.74 -25.26 -6.67
C ALA A 355 25.52 -25.67 -5.82
N ASP A 356 24.33 -25.65 -6.40
CA ASP A 356 23.24 -26.49 -5.88
C ASP A 356 22.28 -26.91 -7.00
N GLN A 357 22.76 -27.84 -7.83
CA GLN A 357 21.90 -28.67 -8.67
C GLN A 357 22.40 -30.12 -8.54
N THR A 358 21.89 -30.81 -7.54
CA THR A 358 21.89 -32.29 -7.52
C THR A 358 20.44 -32.75 -7.58
N PRO A 359 20.01 -33.53 -8.58
CA PRO A 359 18.64 -34.01 -8.66
C PRO A 359 18.47 -35.26 -7.77
N ALA A 360 17.45 -35.23 -6.91
CA ALA A 360 17.02 -36.41 -6.17
C ALA A 360 16.43 -37.45 -7.14
N ALA A 361 16.98 -38.67 -7.09
CA ALA A 361 16.45 -39.83 -7.77
C ALA A 361 15.14 -40.30 -7.14
N GLY A 362 14.13 -40.62 -7.96
CA GLY A 362 12.94 -41.31 -7.45
C GLY A 362 11.75 -41.39 -8.41
N GLN A 363 11.62 -42.57 -9.02
CA GLN A 363 10.39 -43.20 -9.55
C GLN A 363 9.85 -42.72 -10.92
N SER A 364 10.14 -43.57 -11.91
CA SER A 364 9.52 -43.61 -13.23
C SER A 364 8.04 -43.98 -13.12
N VAL A 365 7.18 -43.15 -13.71
CA VAL A 365 5.89 -43.61 -14.23
C VAL A 365 5.82 -43.19 -15.69
N THR A 366 5.94 -44.18 -16.56
CA THR A 366 5.73 -44.09 -18.00
C THR A 366 4.33 -43.56 -18.32
N ARG A 367 4.24 -42.42 -19.00
CA ARG A 367 3.07 -42.06 -19.80
C ARG A 367 3.49 -41.58 -21.18
N THR A 368 2.95 -42.29 -22.16
CA THR A 368 3.05 -42.15 -23.61
C THR A 368 2.70 -40.74 -24.11
N ALA A 369 3.53 -40.25 -25.03
CA ALA A 369 3.37 -38.99 -25.74
C ALA A 369 2.28 -39.06 -26.82
N ALA A 370 1.56 -37.95 -27.00
CA ALA A 370 0.78 -37.63 -28.19
C ALA A 370 1.14 -36.20 -28.64
N PRO A 371 1.14 -35.90 -29.95
CA PRO A 371 1.87 -34.76 -30.51
C PRO A 371 1.10 -33.44 -30.45
N ALA A 372 1.85 -32.33 -30.31
CA ALA A 372 1.36 -30.96 -30.40
C ALA A 372 1.13 -30.54 -31.87
N PRO A 373 0.10 -29.73 -32.18
CA PRO A 373 -0.02 -29.08 -33.48
C PRO A 373 0.74 -27.75 -33.52
N SER A 374 1.44 -27.54 -34.64
CA SER A 374 2.18 -26.33 -34.99
C SER A 374 1.28 -25.11 -35.12
N GLN A 375 1.71 -23.97 -34.58
CA GLN A 375 1.28 -22.66 -35.10
C GLN A 375 2.47 -21.72 -35.27
N THR A 376 2.75 -21.51 -36.56
CA THR A 376 3.25 -20.33 -37.26
C THR A 376 3.55 -19.07 -36.44
N THR A 377 4.78 -18.61 -36.66
CA THR A 377 5.36 -17.32 -36.34
C THR A 377 4.61 -16.13 -36.98
N THR A 378 4.32 -15.11 -36.17
CA THR A 378 4.27 -13.71 -36.64
C THR A 378 5.00 -12.82 -35.64
N LYS A 379 6.13 -12.25 -36.09
CA LYS A 379 6.85 -11.18 -35.41
C LYS A 379 5.96 -9.92 -35.39
N LYS A 380 5.71 -9.35 -34.21
CA LYS A 380 5.38 -7.93 -34.06
C LYS A 380 6.31 -7.33 -33.00
N SER A 381 7.05 -6.34 -33.45
CA SER A 381 7.90 -5.45 -32.67
C SER A 381 7.05 -4.68 -31.66
N ALA A 382 7.43 -4.70 -30.38
CA ALA A 382 6.88 -3.82 -29.35
C ALA A 382 7.99 -2.86 -28.92
N ALA A 383 7.98 -1.67 -29.51
CA ALA A 383 8.77 -0.54 -29.09
C ALA A 383 8.00 0.25 -28.03
N SER A 384 8.71 0.65 -26.97
CA SER A 384 8.51 1.86 -26.16
C SER A 384 7.15 2.05 -25.47
N LEU A 385 7.07 1.63 -24.20
CA LEU A 385 6.14 2.18 -23.21
C LEU A 385 6.94 3.04 -22.22
N MET A 386 6.98 4.35 -22.48
CA MET A 386 7.35 5.37 -21.50
C MET A 386 6.07 6.05 -21.01
N PRO A 387 5.90 6.30 -19.71
CA PRO A 387 4.76 7.02 -19.18
C PRO A 387 4.85 8.51 -19.55
N ARG A 388 3.75 9.09 -20.03
CA ARG A 388 3.64 10.53 -20.34
C ARG A 388 3.13 11.27 -19.09
N ALA A 389 3.72 12.43 -18.83
CA ALA A 389 3.52 13.24 -17.63
C ALA A 389 2.13 13.91 -17.54
N PHE A 390 1.74 14.19 -16.30
CA PHE A 390 0.50 14.86 -15.88
C PHE A 390 0.75 16.34 -15.57
N ALA A 391 -0.16 17.21 -16.03
CA ALA A 391 -0.20 18.65 -15.70
C ALA A 391 -1.29 18.93 -14.65
N PRO A 392 -1.02 19.68 -13.56
CA PRO A 392 -2.07 20.18 -12.68
C PRO A 392 -2.56 21.57 -13.12
N ALA A 393 -3.88 21.73 -13.21
CA ALA A 393 -4.51 23.03 -13.42
C ALA A 393 -4.55 23.83 -12.10
N LEU A 394 -3.85 24.96 -12.07
CA LEU A 394 -3.89 25.94 -10.98
C LEU A 394 -5.26 26.65 -10.94
N ALA A 395 -5.91 26.61 -9.78
CA ALA A 395 -7.10 27.40 -9.49
C ALA A 395 -6.72 28.87 -9.26
N ALA A 396 -7.18 29.75 -10.14
CA ALA A 396 -7.16 31.19 -9.92
C ALA A 396 -8.34 31.60 -9.05
N GLY A 397 -8.07 32.13 -7.86
CA GLY A 397 -9.06 32.79 -7.03
C GLY A 397 -9.58 34.05 -7.70
N LYS A 398 -10.90 34.25 -7.67
CA LYS A 398 -11.51 35.57 -7.84
C LYS A 398 -12.56 35.78 -6.76
N GLU A 399 -12.33 36.85 -6.01
CA GLU A 399 -13.28 37.53 -5.14
C GLU A 399 -14.65 37.70 -5.81
N LEU A 400 -15.72 37.56 -5.03
CA LEU A 400 -16.94 38.30 -5.26
C LEU A 400 -17.44 38.88 -3.93
N GLN A 401 -17.31 40.20 -3.86
CA GLN A 401 -17.91 41.11 -2.90
C GLN A 401 -19.43 41.23 -3.12
N HIS A 402 -20.14 41.47 -2.01
CA HIS A 402 -21.41 42.22 -1.86
C HIS A 402 -22.60 41.90 -2.79
N ALA A 403 -23.65 41.28 -2.22
CA ALA A 403 -24.94 41.92 -1.91
C ALA A 403 -25.83 40.96 -1.10
#